data_AF-A0A077PLF4-F1
#
_entry.id   AF-A0A077PLF4-F1
#
_cell.length_a   1.000
_cell.length_b   1.000
_cell.length_c   1.000
_cell.angle_alpha   90.00
_cell.angle_beta   90.00
_cell.angle_gamma   90.00
#
_symmetry.space_group_name_H-M   'P 1'
#
loop_
_entity.id
_entity.type
_entity.pdbx_description
1 polymer ?
#
loop_
_entity_poly.entity_id
_entity_poly.type
_entity_poly.pdbx_seq_one_letter_code
_entity_poly.pdbx_strand_id
1 'polypeptide(L)'
;MNFILHSQFGDTHKAIVNFFENAQLFGFTGTPIFADNVNITNGIKQTTESLFDECLHKYVIVDAIRDENVLRFAVEYVGTYKRKESNNEIDIDVEDIDTKEVMESEIRLGKITDYILAHHNAKTRNREFTAMFCVGSGGNADRLL
;
A
#
# COMPACT_ATOMS: atom_id res chain seq x y z
N MET A 1 19.39 15.55 -8.53
CA MET A 1 18.95 14.21 -8.11
C MET A 1 17.50 14.07 -8.58
N ASN A 2 17.26 13.30 -9.65
CA ASN A 2 15.93 13.14 -10.21
C ASN A 2 15.30 11.88 -9.61
N PHE A 3 14.20 12.04 -8.88
CA PHE A 3 13.39 10.93 -8.40
C PHE A 3 12.44 10.50 -9.53
N ILE A 4 12.56 9.25 -10.01
CA ILE A 4 11.70 8.73 -11.08
C ILE A 4 10.77 7.68 -10.46
N LEU A 5 9.46 7.95 -10.48
CA LEU A 5 8.43 6.99 -10.08
C LEU A 5 8.26 5.90 -11.14
N HIS A 6 8.02 4.66 -10.68
CA HIS A 6 7.97 3.43 -11.47
C HIS A 6 7.15 3.52 -12.77
N SER A 7 6.02 4.25 -12.78
CA SER A 7 5.12 4.34 -13.94
C SER A 7 5.66 5.13 -15.13
N GLN A 8 6.67 5.99 -14.93
CA GLN A 8 7.38 6.69 -16.01
C GLN A 8 8.80 6.17 -16.21
N PHE A 9 9.19 5.18 -15.40
CA PHE A 9 10.57 4.77 -15.28
C PHE A 9 11.11 4.11 -16.56
N GLY A 10 10.32 3.27 -17.23
CA GLY A 10 10.78 2.48 -18.38
C GLY A 10 11.24 3.33 -19.57
N ASP A 11 10.41 4.26 -20.04
CA ASP A 11 10.72 5.04 -21.25
C ASP A 11 11.73 6.15 -20.97
N THR A 12 11.65 6.80 -19.81
CA THR A 12 12.63 7.81 -19.39
C THR A 12 14.01 7.21 -19.17
N HIS A 13 14.11 6.05 -18.52
CA HIS A 13 15.39 5.36 -18.32
C HIS A 13 16.05 5.01 -19.67
N LYS A 14 15.28 4.43 -20.61
CA LYS A 14 15.76 4.15 -21.97
C LYS A 14 16.26 5.41 -22.68
N ALA A 15 15.50 6.51 -22.61
CA ALA A 15 15.89 7.77 -23.24
C ALA A 15 17.21 8.31 -22.68
N ILE A 16 17.40 8.23 -21.35
CA ILE A 16 18.63 8.68 -20.68
C ILE A 16 19.82 7.81 -21.09
N VAL A 17 19.68 6.48 -21.03
CA VAL A 17 20.75 5.53 -21.40
C VAL A 17 21.12 5.67 -22.88
N ASN A 18 20.16 5.93 -23.76
CA ASN A 18 20.42 6.13 -25.19
C ASN A 18 21.06 7.49 -25.50
N PHE A 19 20.83 8.52 -24.68
CA PHE A 19 21.34 9.87 -24.93
C PHE A 19 22.76 10.08 -24.39
N PHE A 20 23.09 9.52 -23.23
CA PHE A 20 24.39 9.71 -22.60
C PHE A 20 25.29 8.48 -22.79
N GLU A 21 26.42 8.66 -23.48
CA GLU A 21 27.38 7.57 -23.74
C GLU A 21 28.18 7.14 -22.50
N ASN A 22 28.35 8.03 -21.51
CA ASN A 22 29.17 7.80 -20.31
C ASN A 22 28.41 8.16 -19.02
N ALA A 23 27.15 7.73 -18.91
CA ALA A 23 26.36 7.93 -17.69
C ALA A 23 26.61 6.83 -16.66
N GLN A 24 26.63 7.21 -15.39
CA GLN A 24 26.52 6.30 -14.25
C GLN A 24 25.18 6.56 -13.55
N LEU A 25 24.39 5.51 -13.35
CA LEU A 25 23.06 5.60 -12.78
C LEU A 25 23.04 4.91 -11.42
N PHE A 26 22.55 5.63 -10.41
CA PHE A 26 22.34 5.07 -9.07
C PHE A 26 20.85 5.08 -8.75
N GLY A 27 20.34 3.92 -8.33
CA GLY A 27 18.95 3.73 -7.92
C GLY A 27 18.82 3.55 -6.41
N PHE A 28 17.85 4.24 -5.81
CA PHE A 28 17.46 4.05 -4.42
C PHE A 28 16.01 3.58 -4.39
N THR A 29 15.74 2.46 -3.72
CA THR A 29 14.38 1.94 -3.58
C THR A 29 14.20 1.22 -2.24
N GLY A 30 13.04 1.43 -1.61
CA GLY A 30 12.63 0.63 -0.46
C GLY A 30 11.95 -0.69 -0.85
N THR A 31 11.56 -0.83 -2.13
CA THR A 31 10.80 -1.97 -2.66
C THR A 31 11.44 -2.43 -3.98
N PRO A 32 12.53 -3.21 -3.93
CA PRO A 32 13.18 -3.74 -5.13
C PRO A 32 12.27 -4.72 -5.89
N ILE A 33 12.39 -4.70 -7.23
CA ILE A 33 11.69 -5.58 -8.15
C ILE A 33 12.61 -6.75 -8.52
N PHE A 34 12.17 -7.95 -8.19
CA PHE A 34 12.77 -9.24 -8.46
C PHE A 34 12.04 -9.98 -9.57
N ALA A 35 12.61 -11.08 -10.06
CA ALA A 35 11.98 -11.91 -11.08
C ALA A 35 10.59 -12.44 -10.64
N ASP A 36 10.41 -12.66 -9.33
CA ASP A 36 9.19 -13.24 -8.76
C ASP A 36 8.04 -12.24 -8.61
N ASN A 37 8.33 -10.93 -8.54
CA ASN A 37 7.32 -9.87 -8.33
C ASN A 37 7.22 -8.89 -9.52
N VAL A 38 7.79 -9.25 -10.67
CA VAL A 38 7.78 -8.41 -11.87
C VAL A 38 6.38 -8.38 -12.50
N ASN A 39 5.75 -7.21 -12.49
CA ASN A 39 4.59 -6.97 -13.33
C ASN A 39 5.05 -6.71 -14.76
N ILE A 40 4.40 -7.35 -15.73
CA ILE A 40 4.69 -7.13 -17.15
C ILE A 40 4.08 -5.78 -17.54
N THR A 41 4.88 -4.74 -17.59
CA THR A 41 4.47 -3.43 -18.12
C THR A 41 4.96 -3.32 -19.57
N ASN A 42 4.05 -3.07 -20.51
CA ASN A 42 4.36 -2.93 -21.94
C ASN A 42 5.14 -4.11 -22.55
N GLY A 43 4.95 -5.34 -22.03
CA GLY A 43 5.59 -6.55 -22.53
C GLY A 43 7.04 -6.77 -22.07
N ILE A 44 7.59 -5.89 -21.22
CA ILE A 44 8.99 -5.97 -20.76
C ILE A 44 9.01 -6.26 -19.26
N LYS A 45 9.74 -7.32 -18.86
CA LYS A 45 10.07 -7.60 -17.47
C LYS A 45 11.35 -6.81 -17.12
N GLN A 46 11.24 -5.79 -16.27
CA GLN A 46 12.40 -5.05 -15.77
C GLN A 46 12.54 -5.27 -14.27
N THR A 47 13.60 -5.97 -13.87
CA THR A 47 14.01 -6.09 -12.46
C THR A 47 14.83 -4.86 -12.07
N THR A 48 14.90 -4.55 -10.78
CA THR A 48 15.77 -3.46 -10.30
C THR A 48 17.23 -3.72 -10.68
N GLU A 49 17.68 -4.97 -10.62
CA GLU A 49 19.02 -5.39 -11.05
C GLU A 49 19.24 -5.16 -12.55
N SER A 50 18.27 -5.46 -13.42
CA SER A 50 18.42 -5.20 -14.86
C SER A 50 18.53 -3.71 -15.24
N LEU A 51 18.17 -2.82 -14.31
CA LEU A 51 18.13 -1.38 -14.52
C LEU A 51 19.32 -0.65 -13.88
N PHE A 52 19.89 -1.22 -12.82
CA PHE A 52 20.89 -0.56 -11.98
C PHE A 52 22.08 -1.47 -11.62
N ASP A 53 22.15 -2.64 -12.24
CA ASP A 53 23.13 -3.68 -11.97
C ASP A 53 23.10 -4.15 -10.50
N GLU A 54 24.27 -4.43 -9.93
CA GLU A 54 24.40 -5.01 -8.61
C GLU A 54 23.96 -4.05 -7.49
N CYS A 55 23.35 -4.63 -6.45
CA CYS A 55 23.01 -3.88 -5.25
C CYS A 55 24.28 -3.56 -4.45
N LEU A 56 24.65 -2.28 -4.41
CA LEU A 56 25.86 -1.82 -3.70
C LEU A 56 25.73 -1.88 -2.17
N HIS A 57 24.53 -1.64 -1.64
CA HIS A 57 24.26 -1.65 -0.20
C HIS A 57 22.77 -1.84 0.08
N LYS A 58 22.45 -2.45 1.23
CA LYS A 58 21.07 -2.67 1.67
C LYS A 58 20.91 -2.35 3.16
N TYR A 59 19.89 -1.56 3.45
CA TYR A 59 19.41 -1.30 4.81
C TYR A 59 17.92 -1.65 4.85
N VAL A 60 17.55 -2.77 5.47
CA VAL A 60 16.18 -3.29 5.42
C VAL A 60 15.32 -2.76 6.56
N ILE A 61 14.00 -2.85 6.41
CA ILE A 61 13.04 -2.44 7.45
C ILE A 61 13.30 -3.11 8.80
N VAL A 62 13.82 -4.35 8.80
CA VAL A 62 14.18 -5.07 10.03
C VAL A 62 15.34 -4.39 10.77
N ASP A 63 16.34 -3.89 10.05
CA ASP A 63 17.46 -3.15 10.63
C ASP A 63 16.99 -1.77 11.09
N ALA A 64 16.20 -1.08 10.27
CA ALA A 64 15.63 0.22 10.61
C ALA A 64 14.77 0.20 11.88
N ILE A 65 14.02 -0.88 12.11
CA ILE A 65 13.25 -1.11 13.34
C ILE A 65 14.17 -1.46 14.52
N ARG A 66 15.24 -2.24 14.29
CA ARG A 66 16.20 -2.62 15.33
C ARG A 66 16.96 -1.40 15.86
N ASP A 67 17.34 -0.51 14.96
CA ASP A 67 18.12 0.70 15.25
C ASP A 67 17.23 1.88 15.72
N GLU A 68 15.93 1.65 15.92
CA GLU A 68 14.95 2.66 16.35
C GLU A 68 14.80 3.87 15.39
N ASN A 69 15.27 3.74 14.14
CA ASN A 69 15.11 4.74 13.10
C ASN A 69 13.71 4.73 12.46
N VAL A 70 12.99 3.61 12.57
CA VAL A 70 11.62 3.43 12.06
C VAL A 70 10.75 2.74 13.10
N LEU A 71 9.51 3.22 13.27
CA LEU A 71 8.54 2.63 14.19
C LEU A 71 8.05 1.25 13.71
N ARG A 72 7.67 0.41 14.67
CA ARG A 72 7.05 -0.89 14.41
C ARG A 72 5.61 -0.71 13.91
N PHE A 73 5.12 -1.69 13.16
CA PHE A 73 3.73 -1.74 12.71
C PHE A 73 2.86 -2.50 13.71
N ALA A 74 1.71 -1.94 14.05
CA ALA A 74 0.62 -2.64 14.73
C ALA A 74 -0.50 -2.88 13.72
N VAL A 75 -0.56 -4.11 13.18
CA VAL A 75 -1.54 -4.50 12.15
C VAL A 75 -2.69 -5.22 12.82
N GLU A 76 -3.91 -4.71 12.62
CA GLU A 76 -5.15 -5.28 13.13
C GLU A 76 -6.12 -5.52 11.97
N TYR A 77 -6.69 -6.72 11.90
CA TYR A 77 -7.77 -7.05 10.98
C TYR A 77 -9.10 -6.92 11.72
N VAL A 78 -9.92 -5.97 11.27
CA VAL A 78 -11.23 -5.68 11.88
C VAL A 78 -12.30 -6.25 10.96
N GLY A 79 -13.01 -7.28 11.46
CA GLY A 79 -13.99 -8.05 10.70
C GLY A 79 -13.51 -9.47 10.43
N THR A 80 -14.25 -10.47 10.90
CA THR A 80 -14.01 -11.89 10.59
C THR A 80 -15.37 -12.48 10.25
N TYR A 81 -15.57 -12.93 9.01
CA TYR A 81 -16.82 -13.60 8.62
C TYR A 81 -16.88 -14.98 9.26
N LYS A 82 -17.49 -15.04 10.43
CA LYS A 82 -18.09 -16.27 10.91
C LYS A 82 -19.57 -16.17 10.60
N ARG A 83 -20.06 -17.07 9.75
CA ARG A 83 -21.49 -17.34 9.58
C ARG A 83 -22.11 -17.49 10.98
N LYS A 84 -22.83 -16.48 11.47
CA LYS A 84 -23.48 -16.55 12.79
C LYS A 84 -24.86 -17.18 12.66
N GLU A 85 -25.05 -18.27 13.38
CA GLU A 85 -26.33 -18.52 14.03
C GLU A 85 -26.43 -17.54 15.22
N SER A 86 -27.53 -16.79 15.31
CA SER A 86 -27.96 -15.91 16.43
C SER A 86 -27.60 -14.42 16.40
N ASN A 87 -28.45 -13.64 17.08
CA ASN A 87 -29.11 -12.46 16.52
C ASN A 87 -28.97 -11.19 17.38
N ASN A 88 -27.83 -10.94 18.06
CA ASN A 88 -27.77 -9.86 19.08
C ASN A 88 -26.40 -9.20 19.34
N GLU A 89 -25.58 -8.95 18.32
CA GLU A 89 -24.44 -8.04 18.43
C GLU A 89 -24.36 -7.18 17.17
N ILE A 90 -23.87 -5.94 17.29
CA ILE A 90 -23.71 -5.00 16.16
C ILE A 90 -22.64 -5.58 15.24
N ASP A 91 -23.07 -6.43 14.30
CA ASP A 91 -22.21 -7.32 13.52
C ASP A 91 -21.99 -6.73 12.14
N ILE A 92 -20.75 -6.40 11.79
CA ILE A 92 -20.40 -5.87 10.47
C ILE A 92 -20.30 -7.02 9.47
N ASP A 93 -21.48 -7.48 9.04
CA ASP A 93 -21.67 -8.50 8.04
C ASP A 93 -21.13 -8.07 6.67
N VAL A 94 -20.16 -8.79 6.15
CA VAL A 94 -19.69 -8.64 4.76
C VAL A 94 -19.17 -9.98 4.27
N GLU A 95 -19.97 -10.83 3.65
CA GLU A 95 -19.44 -12.07 3.07
C GLU A 95 -18.15 -11.84 2.25
N ASP A 96 -17.31 -12.88 2.16
CA ASP A 96 -16.06 -12.94 1.39
C ASP A 96 -16.39 -12.89 -0.12
N ILE A 97 -16.99 -11.78 -0.52
CA ILE A 97 -17.57 -11.51 -1.82
C ILE A 97 -16.94 -10.20 -2.27
N ASP A 98 -15.95 -10.35 -3.14
CA ASP A 98 -15.30 -9.25 -3.87
C ASP A 98 -16.24 -8.70 -4.97
N THR A 99 -17.54 -8.60 -4.69
CA THR A 99 -18.49 -7.92 -5.55
C THR A 99 -18.55 -6.47 -5.13
N LYS A 100 -18.42 -5.60 -6.12
CA LYS A 100 -18.54 -4.15 -5.96
C LYS A 100 -19.76 -3.74 -5.13
N GLU A 101 -20.89 -4.43 -5.32
CA GLU A 101 -22.13 -4.20 -4.58
C GLU A 101 -21.99 -4.39 -3.06
N VAL A 102 -21.28 -5.44 -2.63
CA VAL A 102 -21.06 -5.75 -1.21
C VAL A 102 -20.06 -4.77 -0.59
N MET A 103 -18.98 -4.43 -1.33
CA MET A 103 -17.98 -3.46 -0.89
C MET A 103 -18.51 -2.02 -0.81
N GLU A 104 -19.47 -1.67 -1.67
CA GLU A 104 -20.13 -0.35 -1.73
C GLU A 104 -21.47 -0.31 -0.97
N SER A 105 -21.81 -1.37 -0.21
CA SER A 105 -23.04 -1.42 0.59
C SER A 105 -23.02 -0.35 1.68
N GLU A 106 -24.05 0.51 1.70
CA GLU A 106 -24.23 1.57 2.70
C GLU A 106 -24.19 1.03 4.14
N ILE A 107 -24.65 -0.22 4.35
CA ILE A 107 -24.61 -0.89 5.64
C ILE A 107 -23.16 -1.12 6.06
N ARG A 108 -22.32 -1.70 5.17
CA ARG A 108 -20.89 -1.92 5.42
C ARG A 108 -20.17 -0.59 5.65
N LEU A 109 -20.42 0.41 4.81
CA LEU A 109 -19.81 1.72 4.92
C LEU A 109 -20.14 2.40 6.25
N GLY A 110 -21.41 2.44 6.65
CA GLY A 110 -21.84 3.01 7.94
C GLY A 110 -21.16 2.34 9.13
N LYS A 111 -21.07 1.01 9.09
CA LYS A 111 -20.40 0.19 10.10
C LYS A 111 -18.88 0.45 10.20
N ILE A 112 -18.21 0.64 9.07
CA ILE A 112 -16.79 1.05 9.03
C ILE A 112 -16.64 2.45 9.65
N THR A 113 -17.51 3.39 9.27
CA THR A 113 -17.50 4.75 9.82
C THR A 113 -17.71 4.76 11.32
N ASP A 114 -18.71 4.03 11.83
CA ASP A 114 -18.98 3.92 13.27
C ASP A 114 -17.78 3.36 14.04
N TYR A 115 -17.14 2.33 13.51
CA TYR A 115 -15.94 1.76 14.12
C TYR A 115 -14.80 2.78 14.17
N ILE A 116 -14.54 3.49 13.06
CA ILE A 116 -13.50 4.52 13.00
C ILE A 116 -13.79 5.62 14.01
N LEU A 117 -15.01 6.16 14.05
CA LEU A 117 -15.40 7.23 14.97
C LEU A 117 -15.26 6.81 16.45
N ALA A 118 -15.68 5.59 16.78
CA ALA A 118 -15.59 5.06 18.14
C ALA A 118 -14.14 4.88 18.61
N HIS A 119 -13.21 4.54 17.72
CA HIS A 119 -11.82 4.23 18.07
C HIS A 119 -10.82 5.35 17.73
N HIS A 120 -11.22 6.37 16.97
CA HIS A 120 -10.33 7.41 16.46
C HIS A 120 -9.53 8.08 17.58
N ASN A 121 -10.18 8.52 18.65
CA ASN A 121 -9.50 9.19 19.76
C ASN A 121 -8.47 8.27 20.43
N ALA A 122 -8.79 7.00 20.66
CA ALA A 122 -7.85 6.05 21.25
C ALA A 122 -6.64 5.79 20.33
N LYS A 123 -6.89 5.57 19.02
CA LYS A 123 -5.84 5.28 18.04
C LYS A 123 -4.95 6.48 17.70
N THR A 124 -5.44 7.70 17.92
CA THR A 124 -4.70 8.95 17.63
C THR A 124 -4.17 9.66 18.88
N ARG A 125 -4.18 9.00 20.04
CA ARG A 125 -3.79 9.57 21.34
C ARG A 125 -4.54 10.88 21.62
N ASN A 126 -5.87 10.79 21.62
CA ASN A 126 -6.81 11.91 21.77
C ASN A 126 -6.58 13.04 20.76
N ARG A 127 -6.42 12.70 19.47
CA ARG A 127 -6.22 13.63 18.36
C ARG A 127 -4.92 14.44 18.42
N GLU A 128 -3.94 13.94 19.16
CA GLU A 128 -2.57 14.45 19.04
C GLU A 128 -1.96 14.09 17.69
N PHE A 129 -2.33 12.93 17.14
CA PHE A 129 -1.95 12.50 15.80
C PHE A 129 -3.14 12.53 14.85
N THR A 130 -2.87 12.59 13.55
CA THR A 130 -3.88 12.46 12.48
C THR A 130 -3.88 11.06 11.90
N ALA A 131 -4.96 10.67 11.23
CA ALA A 131 -5.08 9.40 10.54
C ALA A 131 -5.30 9.60 9.03
N MET A 132 -4.93 8.60 8.24
CA MET A 132 -5.27 8.50 6.82
C MET A 132 -6.20 7.31 6.62
N PHE A 133 -7.18 7.46 5.74
CA PHE A 133 -8.09 6.41 5.35
C PHE A 133 -7.96 6.17 3.84
N CYS A 134 -7.44 5.01 3.46
CA CYS A 134 -7.17 4.65 2.07
C CYS A 134 -8.24 3.67 1.57
N VAL A 135 -8.86 3.96 0.43
CA VAL A 135 -9.89 3.12 -0.19
C VAL A 135 -9.47 2.63 -1.58
N GLY A 136 -10.05 1.50 -2.02
CA GLY A 136 -9.91 1.04 -3.40
C GLY A 136 -10.57 1.99 -4.40
N SER A 137 -10.07 2.01 -5.65
CA SER A 137 -10.59 2.85 -6.72
C SER A 137 -11.94 2.33 -7.23
N GLY A 138 -13.02 2.79 -6.61
CA GLY A 138 -14.41 2.53 -6.99
C GLY A 138 -15.35 3.11 -5.93
N GLY A 139 -16.01 4.23 -6.25
CA GLY A 139 -17.22 4.75 -5.59
C GLY A 139 -17.17 5.18 -4.12
N ASN A 140 -16.15 4.80 -3.34
CA ASN A 140 -16.25 4.81 -1.87
C ASN A 140 -15.75 6.10 -1.20
N ALA A 141 -14.85 6.87 -1.84
CA ALA A 141 -14.29 8.07 -1.22
C ALA A 141 -15.35 9.17 -1.05
N ASP A 142 -16.17 9.41 -2.07
CA ASP A 142 -17.19 10.46 -2.08
C ASP A 142 -18.40 10.12 -1.20
N ARG A 143 -18.60 8.84 -0.85
CA ARG A 143 -19.73 8.36 -0.05
C ARG A 143 -19.45 8.34 1.46
N LEU A 144 -18.18 8.45 1.85
CA LEU A 144 -17.73 8.42 3.24
C LEU A 144 -17.32 9.80 3.78
N LEU A 145 -17.35 10.84 2.94
CA LEU A 145 -17.12 12.25 3.28
C LEU A 145 -18.45 13.00 3.40
#